data_AF-A0A3C0ZZU3-F1
#
_entry.id   AF-A0A3C0ZZU3-F1
#
_cell.length_a   1.000
_cell.length_b   1.000
_cell.length_c   1.000
_cell.angle_alpha   90.00
_cell.angle_beta   90.00
_cell.angle_gamma   90.00
#
_symmetry.space_group_name_H-M   'P 1'
#
loop_
_entity.id
_entity.type
_entity.pdbx_description
1 polymer ?
#
loop_
_entity_poly.entity_id
_entity_poly.type
_entity_poly.pdbx_seq_one_letter_code
_entity_poly.pdbx_strand_id
1 'polypeptide(L)'
;MDEGGGNGRKLTGYYFTLDPAHAKLTLWQMQTEDECDPDTCNKPWYLYHLGNPISLEDVDFSLGHGRWYELKVEVEGSLIKCYVDDVLKIEYDDRIGTTFLQGTVGFFVYKASDARFDDVLVESL
;
A
#
# COMPACT_ATOMS: atom_id res chain seq x y z
N MET A 1 20.04 -12.67 -5.26
CA MET A 1 18.91 -11.78 -5.58
C MET A 1 18.09 -12.56 -6.58
N ASP A 2 16.91 -13.00 -6.18
CA ASP A 2 16.00 -13.73 -7.06
C ASP A 2 15.37 -12.71 -8.02
N GLU A 3 15.55 -12.90 -9.32
CA GLU A 3 15.09 -11.99 -10.39
C GLU A 3 13.59 -12.15 -10.68
N GLY A 4 12.76 -12.38 -9.66
CA GLY A 4 11.31 -12.39 -9.83
C GLY A 4 10.78 -13.51 -10.72
N GLY A 5 11.52 -14.60 -10.89
CA GLY A 5 11.08 -15.80 -11.64
C GLY A 5 10.06 -16.66 -10.90
N GLY A 6 9.45 -16.13 -9.83
CA GLY A 6 8.46 -16.85 -9.05
C GLY A 6 7.12 -16.91 -9.77
N ASN A 7 6.38 -18.00 -9.55
CA ASN A 7 4.95 -18.15 -9.85
C ASN A 7 4.10 -17.26 -8.92
N GLY A 8 4.59 -16.06 -8.62
CA GLY A 8 4.13 -15.18 -7.56
C GLY A 8 2.64 -14.94 -7.72
N ARG A 9 1.89 -15.18 -6.63
CA ARG A 9 0.48 -14.83 -6.59
C ARG A 9 0.37 -13.36 -6.98
N LYS A 10 -0.41 -13.07 -8.02
CA LYS A 10 -0.76 -11.70 -8.40
C LYS A 10 -1.34 -11.03 -7.14
N LEU A 11 -0.63 -10.07 -6.57
CA LEU A 11 -1.16 -9.23 -5.51
C LEU A 11 -1.94 -8.11 -6.19
N THR A 12 -3.12 -7.79 -5.67
CA THR A 12 -3.95 -6.67 -6.10
C THR A 12 -4.49 -5.98 -4.85
N GLY A 13 -4.86 -4.71 -4.96
CA GLY A 13 -5.36 -3.96 -3.81
C GLY A 13 -4.57 -2.69 -3.57
N TYR A 14 -4.79 -2.15 -2.37
CA TYR A 14 -4.14 -0.97 -1.86
C TYR A 14 -3.07 -1.35 -0.85
N TYR A 15 -2.07 -0.50 -0.70
CA TYR A 15 -1.17 -0.59 0.43
C TYR A 15 -0.72 0.80 0.89
N PHE A 16 -0.62 0.94 2.20
CA PHE A 16 -0.22 2.19 2.85
C PHE A 16 1.19 2.01 3.41
N THR A 17 2.12 2.88 3.02
CA THR A 17 3.54 2.77 3.40
C THR A 17 3.99 3.91 4.27
N LEU A 18 4.85 3.57 5.24
CA LEU A 18 5.67 4.49 6.00
C LEU A 18 7.08 4.43 5.43
N ASP A 19 7.52 5.50 4.75
CA ASP A 19 8.85 5.58 4.14
C ASP A 19 9.78 6.53 4.92
N PRO A 20 10.66 6.00 5.79
CA PRO A 20 11.60 6.82 6.54
C PRO A 20 12.70 7.45 5.67
N ALA A 21 13.03 6.86 4.52
CA ALA A 21 14.11 7.36 3.66
C ALA A 21 13.69 8.65 2.94
N HIS A 22 12.42 8.76 2.59
CA HIS A 22 11.86 9.93 1.91
C HIS A 22 11.01 10.82 2.81
N ALA A 23 10.81 10.44 4.07
CA ALA A 23 9.92 11.11 5.03
C ALA A 23 8.50 11.27 4.47
N LYS A 24 7.92 10.16 4.01
CA LYS A 24 6.60 10.11 3.39
C LYS A 24 5.69 9.06 4.01
N LEU A 25 4.41 9.36 4.01
CA LEU A 25 3.34 8.38 4.00
C LEU A 25 2.74 8.35 2.61
N THR A 26 2.51 7.16 2.08
CA THR A 26 1.95 7.00 0.73
C THR A 26 0.86 5.96 0.72
N LEU A 27 -0.25 6.29 0.07
CA LEU A 27 -1.26 5.33 -0.34
C LEU A 27 -1.00 4.93 -1.79
N TRP A 28 -0.86 3.63 -2.01
CA TRP A 28 -0.58 3.04 -3.31
C TRP A 28 -1.74 2.16 -3.76
N GLN A 29 -1.97 2.11 -5.06
CA GLN A 29 -2.79 1.10 -5.73
C GLN A 29 -1.90 0.21 -6.59
N MET A 30 -2.11 -1.09 -6.53
CA MET A 30 -1.40 -2.02 -7.41
C MET A 30 -1.89 -1.88 -8.86
N GLN A 31 -0.97 -1.79 -9.81
CA GLN A 31 -1.33 -1.80 -11.23
C GLN A 31 -1.85 -3.16 -11.68
N THR A 32 -3.05 -3.16 -12.25
CA THR A 32 -3.64 -4.29 -12.95
C THR A 32 -3.79 -4.02 -14.45
N GLU A 33 -4.37 -4.98 -15.17
CA GLU A 33 -4.65 -4.84 -16.60
C GLU A 33 -5.72 -3.77 -16.90
N ASP A 34 -6.53 -3.39 -15.91
CA ASP A 34 -7.65 -2.45 -16.09
C ASP A 34 -7.21 -0.96 -15.98
N GLU A 35 -6.12 -0.67 -15.28
CA GLU A 35 -5.63 0.70 -15.02
C GLU A 35 -4.14 0.95 -15.29
N CYS A 36 -3.44 0.00 -15.93
CA CYS A 36 -2.08 0.22 -16.36
C CYS A 36 -1.99 1.28 -17.47
N ASP A 37 -0.90 2.06 -17.47
CA ASP A 37 -0.55 2.86 -18.64
C ASP A 37 -0.14 1.95 -19.82
N PRO A 38 -0.20 2.41 -21.09
CA PRO A 38 0.13 1.57 -22.24
C PRO A 38 1.53 0.93 -22.18
N ASP A 39 2.53 1.61 -21.63
CA ASP A 39 3.88 1.06 -21.53
C ASP A 39 3.95 -0.06 -20.49
N THR A 40 3.21 0.07 -19.39
CA THR A 40 3.07 -0.94 -18.34
C THR A 40 2.22 -2.11 -18.81
N CYS A 41 1.08 -1.87 -19.48
CA CYS A 41 0.22 -2.94 -20.00
C CYS A 41 0.95 -3.84 -21.00
N ASN A 42 1.87 -3.27 -21.79
CA ASN A 42 2.71 -4.01 -22.73
C ASN A 42 3.87 -4.78 -22.06
N LYS A 43 4.02 -4.67 -20.73
CA LYS A 43 5.04 -5.35 -19.92
C LYS A 43 4.35 -6.16 -18.82
N PRO A 44 3.72 -7.31 -19.13
CA PRO A 44 2.91 -8.06 -18.18
C PRO A 44 3.70 -8.54 -16.94
N TRP A 45 5.03 -8.65 -17.03
CA TRP A 45 5.91 -8.94 -15.89
C TRP A 45 6.07 -7.78 -14.89
N TYR A 46 5.55 -6.60 -15.22
CA TYR A 46 5.61 -5.39 -14.39
C TYR A 46 4.25 -4.99 -13.79
N LEU A 47 3.19 -5.73 -14.15
CA LEU A 47 1.89 -5.68 -13.47
C LEU A 47 1.96 -6.43 -12.14
N TYR A 48 1.09 -6.07 -11.20
CA TYR A 48 0.98 -6.74 -9.90
C TYR A 48 2.27 -6.71 -9.04
N HIS A 49 3.19 -5.78 -9.35
CA HIS A 49 4.49 -5.69 -8.72
C HIS A 49 4.53 -4.52 -7.71
N LEU A 50 4.92 -4.79 -6.46
CA LEU A 50 5.07 -3.76 -5.41
C LEU A 50 6.07 -2.65 -5.75
N GLY A 51 6.95 -2.89 -6.73
CA GLY A 51 7.88 -1.89 -7.26
C GLY A 51 7.30 -1.01 -8.38
N ASN A 52 6.06 -1.26 -8.81
CA ASN A 52 5.38 -0.52 -9.86
C ASN A 52 3.90 -0.20 -9.54
N PRO A 53 3.59 0.35 -8.36
CA PRO A 53 2.23 0.82 -8.07
C PRO A 53 1.88 2.12 -8.81
N ILE A 54 0.61 2.49 -8.75
CA ILE A 54 0.12 3.86 -8.92
C ILE A 54 0.19 4.53 -7.54
N SER A 55 0.82 5.72 -7.44
CA SER A 55 0.70 6.57 -6.25
C SER A 55 -0.67 7.25 -6.28
N LEU A 56 -1.47 7.03 -5.24
CA LEU A 56 -2.78 7.67 -5.09
C LEU A 56 -2.67 9.00 -4.36
N GLU A 57 -1.96 9.01 -3.23
CA GLU A 57 -1.76 10.20 -2.39
C GLU A 57 -0.47 10.06 -1.58
N ASP A 58 0.26 11.18 -1.43
CA ASP A 58 1.54 11.27 -0.75
C ASP A 58 1.56 12.46 0.22
N VAL A 59 1.84 12.22 1.50
CA VAL A 59 1.95 13.28 2.51
C VAL A 59 3.30 13.26 3.23
N ASP A 60 3.80 14.43 3.60
CA ASP A 60 5.04 14.56 4.37
C ASP A 60 4.86 13.98 5.77
N PHE A 61 5.77 13.10 6.17
CA PHE A 61 5.75 12.46 7.48
C PHE A 61 7.13 11.92 7.89
N SER A 62 7.63 12.41 9.02
CA SER A 62 8.90 11.94 9.57
C SER A 62 8.68 10.80 10.57
N LEU A 63 9.22 9.62 10.24
CA LEU A 63 9.22 8.47 11.13
C LEU A 63 10.41 8.51 12.10
N GLY A 64 10.14 8.28 13.38
CA GLY A 64 11.13 8.11 14.43
C GLY A 64 11.45 6.63 14.64
N HIS A 65 12.72 6.28 14.63
CA HIS A 65 13.17 4.91 14.90
C HIS A 65 12.93 4.49 16.36
N GLY A 66 12.63 3.20 16.57
CA GLY A 66 12.47 2.62 17.91
C GLY A 66 11.18 3.03 18.65
N ARG A 67 10.23 3.64 17.93
CA ARG A 67 8.93 4.06 18.44
C ARG A 67 7.83 3.18 17.85
N TRP A 68 6.84 2.84 18.68
CA TRP A 68 5.59 2.24 18.23
C TRP A 68 4.67 3.31 17.63
N TYR A 69 4.05 2.97 16.50
CA TYR A 69 3.04 3.78 15.83
C TYR A 69 1.75 2.97 15.79
N GLU A 70 0.62 3.61 16.10
CA GLU A 70 -0.67 3.02 15.82
C GLU A 70 -1.07 3.34 14.38
N LEU A 71 -1.26 2.30 13.57
CA LEU A 71 -1.73 2.44 12.19
C LEU A 71 -3.18 1.99 12.13
N LYS A 72 -4.03 2.84 11.56
CA LYS A 72 -5.42 2.47 11.27
C LYS A 72 -5.73 2.80 9.81
N VAL A 73 -6.37 1.87 9.13
CA VAL A 73 -6.88 2.05 7.77
C VAL A 73 -8.36 1.69 7.79
N GLU A 74 -9.20 2.63 7.36
CA GLU A 74 -10.64 2.42 7.18
C GLU A 74 -10.93 2.43 5.67
N VAL A 75 -11.69 1.45 5.19
CA VAL A 75 -12.07 1.33 3.77
C VAL A 75 -13.57 1.15 3.67
N GLU A 76 -14.26 2.11 3.05
CA GLU A 76 -15.70 2.09 2.78
C GLU A 76 -15.95 2.34 1.29
N GLY A 77 -16.21 1.26 0.54
CA GLY A 77 -16.31 1.36 -0.92
C GLY A 77 -14.99 1.80 -1.55
N SER A 78 -14.99 2.94 -2.25
CA SER A 78 -13.78 3.58 -2.80
C SER A 78 -13.09 4.54 -1.83
N LEU A 79 -13.72 4.86 -0.69
CA LEU A 79 -13.17 5.79 0.28
C LEU A 79 -12.18 5.08 1.21
N ILE A 80 -10.93 5.54 1.18
CA ILE A 80 -9.82 5.00 1.96
C ILE A 80 -9.31 6.10 2.89
N LYS A 81 -9.29 5.81 4.19
CA LYS A 81 -8.73 6.72 5.21
C LYS A 81 -7.59 6.04 5.93
N CYS A 82 -6.42 6.69 5.96
CA CYS A 82 -5.23 6.21 6.64
C CYS A 82 -4.87 7.15 7.79
N TYR A 83 -4.63 6.55 8.95
CA TYR A 83 -4.33 7.25 10.20
C TYR A 83 -2.98 6.78 10.74
N VAL A 84 -2.30 7.70 11.41
CA VAL A 84 -1.12 7.40 12.22
C VAL A 84 -1.28 8.08 13.58
N ASP A 85 -1.24 7.29 14.64
CA ASP A 85 -1.49 7.70 16.03
C ASP A 85 -2.82 8.49 16.16
N ASP A 86 -3.92 7.89 15.72
CA ASP A 86 -5.28 8.48 15.66
C ASP A 86 -5.45 9.75 14.82
N VAL A 87 -4.39 10.27 14.21
CA VAL A 87 -4.45 11.45 13.35
C VAL A 87 -4.68 11.02 11.90
N LEU A 88 -5.77 11.50 11.29
CA LEU A 88 -6.04 11.33 9.85
C LEU A 88 -4.89 11.93 9.04
N LYS A 89 -4.25 11.12 8.20
CA LYS A 89 -3.14 11.53 7.33
C LYS A 89 -3.55 11.59 5.87
N ILE A 90 -4.31 10.59 5.42
CA ILE A 90 -4.79 10.48 4.04
C ILE A 90 -6.29 10.19 4.09
N GLU A 91 -7.07 10.91 3.31
CA GLU A 91 -8.44 10.60 2.94
C GLU A 91 -8.54 10.68 1.42
N TYR A 92 -8.83 9.54 0.79
CA TYR A 92 -8.78 9.41 -0.67
C TYR A 92 -10.01 8.65 -1.18
N ASP A 93 -10.69 9.19 -2.18
CA ASP A 93 -11.77 8.53 -2.90
C ASP A 93 -11.22 7.98 -4.21
N ASP A 94 -10.97 6.67 -4.27
CA ASP A 94 -10.36 6.04 -5.42
C ASP A 94 -11.31 5.96 -6.62
N ARG A 95 -10.88 6.58 -7.72
CA ARG A 95 -11.60 6.62 -9.00
C ARG A 95 -10.73 6.10 -10.16
N ILE A 96 -9.62 5.43 -9.86
CA ILE A 96 -8.66 4.93 -10.83
C ILE A 96 -8.92 3.45 -11.11
N GLY A 97 -9.62 3.18 -12.21
CA GLY A 97 -9.89 1.82 -12.69
C GLY A 97 -10.55 0.93 -11.65
N THR A 98 -9.90 -0.19 -11.31
CA THR A 98 -10.46 -1.22 -10.44
C THR A 98 -10.44 -0.80 -8.97
N THR A 99 -11.64 -0.65 -8.39
CA THR A 99 -11.80 -0.53 -6.94
C THR A 99 -11.80 -1.91 -6.28
N PHE A 100 -10.92 -2.12 -5.31
CA PHE A 100 -10.79 -3.40 -4.61
C PHE A 100 -11.67 -3.48 -3.37
N LEU A 101 -12.88 -4.04 -3.53
CA LEU A 101 -13.92 -4.06 -2.48
C LEU A 101 -13.80 -5.21 -1.48
N GLN A 102 -12.93 -6.18 -1.73
CA GLN A 102 -12.75 -7.37 -0.90
C GLN A 102 -11.31 -7.86 -0.96
N GLY A 103 -10.83 -8.47 0.11
CA GLY A 103 -9.48 -9.00 0.15
C GLY A 103 -9.05 -9.48 1.53
N THR A 104 -7.75 -9.62 1.68
CA THR A 104 -7.08 -9.96 2.94
C THR A 104 -6.17 -8.82 3.36
N VAL A 105 -5.96 -8.67 4.66
CA VAL A 105 -4.97 -7.73 5.21
C VAL A 105 -3.63 -8.44 5.39
N GLY A 106 -2.54 -7.74 5.10
CA GLY A 106 -1.18 -8.24 5.30
C GLY A 106 -0.19 -7.10 5.50
N PHE A 107 0.97 -7.46 6.04
CA PHE A 107 2.07 -6.52 6.27
C PHE A 107 3.24 -6.90 5.37
N PHE A 108 3.91 -5.91 4.81
CA PHE A 108 5.14 -6.10 4.08
C PHE A 108 6.21 -5.15 4.60
N VAL A 109 7.46 -5.59 4.50
CA VAL A 109 8.63 -4.82 4.92
C VAL A 109 9.66 -4.94 3.82
N TYR A 110 10.19 -3.81 3.37
CA TYR A 110 11.27 -3.78 2.39
C TYR A 110 12.55 -3.26 3.05
N LYS A 111 13.59 -4.11 3.07
CA LYS A 111 14.94 -3.77 3.56
C LYS A 111 14.98 -3.13 4.96
N ALA A 112 14.24 -3.67 5.92
CA ALA A 112 14.41 -3.28 7.33
C ALA A 112 15.27 -4.31 8.09
N SER A 113 16.07 -3.84 9.04
CA SER A 113 16.81 -4.70 9.98
C SER A 113 15.94 -5.20 11.13
N ASP A 114 15.02 -4.37 11.63
CA ASP A 114 14.02 -4.71 12.65
C ASP A 114 12.73 -3.93 12.33
N ALA A 115 11.63 -4.67 12.20
CA ALA A 115 10.28 -4.15 12.05
C ALA A 115 9.34 -5.11 12.79
N ARG A 116 8.49 -4.57 13.65
CA ARG A 116 7.61 -5.35 14.51
C ARG A 116 6.19 -4.86 14.37
N PHE A 117 5.26 -5.80 14.39
CA PHE A 117 3.83 -5.58 14.36
C PHE A 117 3.24 -6.31 15.56
N ASP A 118 2.36 -5.64 16.29
CA ASP A 118 1.64 -6.19 17.44
C ASP A 118 0.24 -5.55 17.49
N ASP A 119 -0.65 -6.11 18.32
CA ASP A 119 -2.02 -5.60 18.54
C ASP A 119 -2.85 -5.44 17.26
N VAL A 120 -2.74 -6.41 16.34
CA VAL A 120 -3.45 -6.38 15.05
C VAL A 120 -4.91 -6.80 15.23
N LEU A 121 -5.82 -5.88 14.89
CA LEU A 121 -7.26 -6.11 14.76
C LEU A 121 -7.70 -5.84 13.31
N VAL A 122 -8.54 -6.73 12.78
CA VAL A 122 -9.24 -6.54 11.50
C VAL A 122 -10.70 -6.87 11.72
N GLU A 123 -11.57 -5.90 11.47
CA GLU A 123 -13.02 -6.03 11.60
C GLU A 123 -13.72 -5.32 10.45
N SER A 124 -14.97 -5.71 10.18
CA SER A 124 -15.84 -4.95 9.28
C SER A 124 -16.28 -3.65 9.96
N LEU A 125 -16.36 -2.56 9.19
CA LEU A 125 -16.98 -1.31 9.62
C LEU A 125 -18.48 -1.46 9.90
#